data_AF-A0A1G1YJK7-F1
#
_entry.id   AF-A0A1G1YJK7-F1
#
_cell.length_a   1.000
_cell.length_b   1.000
_cell.length_c   1.000
_cell.angle_alpha   90.00
_cell.angle_beta   90.00
_cell.angle_gamma   90.00
#
_symmetry.space_group_name_H-M   'P 1'
#
loop_
_entity.id
_entity.type
_entity.pdbx_description
1 polymer ?
#
loop_
_entity_poly.entity_id
_entity_poly.type
_entity_poly.pdbx_seq_one_letter_code
_entity_poly.pdbx_strand_id
1 'polypeptide(L)'
;MILTNFEQTVLTLVRRIPAGRVSTYALVARALGRPEAARAVGNALHRNPQLVTTPCHRVVRSDGQIGGYRQGSSRKRALLEQEGVTVNRHQSVANFEQALYRFS
;
A
#
# COMPACT_ATOMS: atom_id res chain seq x y z
N MET A 1 11.20 18.64 -0.94
CA MET A 1 11.81 17.34 -0.58
C MET A 1 12.15 16.61 -1.87
N ILE A 2 13.40 16.19 -2.06
CA ILE A 2 13.83 15.43 -3.23
C ILE A 2 13.69 13.94 -2.91
N LEU A 3 13.03 13.17 -3.77
CA LEU A 3 12.86 11.73 -3.61
C LEU A 3 14.04 10.97 -4.22
N THR A 4 14.47 9.91 -3.55
CA THR A 4 15.49 9.00 -4.10
C THR A 4 14.93 8.19 -5.28
N ASN A 5 15.80 7.63 -6.12
CA ASN A 5 15.39 6.75 -7.22
C ASN A 5 14.55 5.56 -6.73
N PHE A 6 14.88 5.00 -5.56
CA PHE A 6 14.11 3.92 -4.95
C PHE A 6 12.69 4.39 -4.59
N GLU A 7 12.57 5.55 -3.94
CA GLU A 7 11.26 6.11 -3.56
C GLU A 7 10.39 6.39 -4.79
N GLN A 8 10.97 7.00 -5.82
CA GLN A 8 10.26 7.26 -7.09
C GLN A 8 9.77 5.95 -7.72
N THR A 9 10.61 4.91 -7.74
CA THR A 9 10.24 3.60 -8.30
C THR A 9 9.12 2.94 -7.49
N VAL A 10 9.17 3.02 -6.15
CA VAL A 10 8.08 2.54 -5.28
C VAL A 10 6.77 3.26 -5.62
N LEU A 11 6.77 4.60 -5.68
CA LEU A 11 5.55 5.38 -5.98
C LEU A 11 4.99 5.09 -7.37
N THR A 12 5.85 4.86 -8.37
CA THR A 12 5.44 4.46 -9.71
C THR A 12 4.83 3.06 -9.72
N LEU A 13 5.45 2.10 -9.04
CA LEU A 13 4.99 0.72 -9.01
C LEU A 13 3.60 0.60 -8.35
N VAL A 14 3.37 1.26 -7.21
CA VAL A 14 2.10 1.13 -6.48
C VAL A 14 0.90 1.71 -7.24
N ARG A 15 1.12 2.56 -8.25
CA ARG A 15 0.05 3.03 -9.15
C ARG A 15 -0.55 1.92 -10.01
N ARG A 16 0.15 0.80 -10.18
CA ARG A 16 -0.38 -0.39 -10.89
C ARG A 16 -1.42 -1.16 -10.08
N ILE A 17 -1.53 -0.92 -8.78
CA ILE A 17 -2.54 -1.61 -7.93
C ILE A 17 -3.91 -0.99 -8.25
N PRO A 18 -4.86 -1.73 -8.83
CA PRO A 18 -6.17 -1.18 -9.21
C PRO A 18 -7.03 -0.88 -7.96
N ALA A 19 -8.04 -0.03 -8.13
CA ALA A 19 -9.06 0.17 -7.09
C ALA A 19 -9.77 -1.16 -6.76
N GLY A 20 -10.17 -1.33 -5.49
CA GLY A 20 -10.78 -2.57 -5.01
C GLY A 20 -9.79 -3.69 -4.73
N ARG A 21 -8.48 -3.45 -4.95
CA ARG A 21 -7.40 -4.39 -4.62
C ARG A 21 -6.40 -3.76 -3.67
N VAL A 22 -5.71 -4.62 -2.92
CA VAL A 22 -4.60 -4.25 -2.05
C VAL A 22 -3.37 -5.07 -2.38
N SER A 23 -2.18 -4.51 -2.19
CA SER A 23 -0.93 -5.29 -2.20
C SER A 23 -0.22 -5.17 -0.85
N THR A 24 0.88 -5.89 -0.65
CA THR A 24 1.62 -5.83 0.61
C THR A 24 2.97 -5.14 0.42
N TYR A 25 3.51 -4.57 1.49
CA TYR A 25 4.86 -4.02 1.48
C TYR A 25 5.89 -5.05 0.97
N ALA A 26 5.73 -6.33 1.34
CA ALA A 26 6.59 -7.41 0.90
C ALA A 26 6.43 -7.73 -0.60
N LEU A 27 5.21 -7.70 -1.14
CA LEU A 27 4.97 -7.93 -2.56
C LEU A 27 5.50 -6.79 -3.42
N VAL A 28 5.33 -5.55 -2.98
CA VAL A 28 5.94 -4.38 -3.63
C VAL A 28 7.46 -4.50 -3.63
N ALA A 29 8.07 -4.85 -2.49
CA ALA A 29 9.52 -5.04 -2.38
C ALA A 29 10.03 -6.15 -3.30
N ARG A 30 9.33 -7.29 -3.36
CA ARG A 30 9.65 -8.41 -4.26
C ARG A 30 9.55 -8.01 -5.74
N ALA A 31 8.50 -7.28 -6.11
CA ALA A 31 8.30 -6.80 -7.48
C ALA A 31 9.37 -5.79 -7.94
N LEU A 32 10.05 -5.15 -6.99
CA LEU A 32 11.22 -4.29 -7.25
C LEU A 32 12.54 -5.06 -7.29
N GLY A 33 12.53 -6.40 -7.20
CA GLY A 33 13.73 -7.22 -7.11
C GLY A 33 14.48 -7.07 -5.77
N ARG A 34 13.82 -6.55 -4.73
CA ARG A 34 14.42 -6.26 -3.41
C ARG A 34 13.57 -6.87 -2.29
N PRO A 35 13.48 -8.20 -2.16
CA PRO A 35 12.52 -8.88 -1.27
C PRO A 35 12.65 -8.46 0.21
N GLU A 36 13.83 -8.05 0.67
CA GLU A 36 14.09 -7.63 2.05
C GLU A 36 13.71 -6.15 2.32
N ALA A 37 13.31 -5.40 1.29
CA ALA A 37 13.10 -3.95 1.38
C ALA A 37 11.69 -3.54 1.84
N ALA A 38 10.89 -4.43 2.44
CA ALA A 38 9.50 -4.14 2.84
C ALA A 38 9.39 -2.90 3.75
N ARG A 39 10.30 -2.76 4.73
CA ARG A 39 10.34 -1.57 5.61
C ARG A 39 10.70 -0.31 4.84
N ALA A 40 11.65 -0.38 3.91
CA ALA A 40 12.03 0.74 3.05
C ALA A 40 10.88 1.17 2.13
N VAL A 41 10.09 0.23 1.60
CA VAL A 41 8.86 0.53 0.85
C VAL A 41 7.88 1.32 1.73
N GLY A 42 7.66 0.90 2.97
CA GLY A 42 6.80 1.62 3.91
C GLY A 42 7.25 3.07 4.13
N ASN A 43 8.56 3.29 4.31
CA ASN A 43 9.14 4.62 4.45
C ASN A 43 8.97 5.47 3.19
N ALA A 44 9.18 4.88 2.00
CA ALA A 44 8.97 5.56 0.73
C ALA A 44 7.51 6.02 0.55
N LEU A 45 6.55 5.17 0.90
CA LEU A 45 5.13 5.52 0.87
C LEU A 45 4.77 6.59 1.90
N HIS A 46 5.40 6.58 3.08
CA HIS A 46 5.23 7.65 4.06
C HIS A 46 5.80 8.98 3.58
N ARG A 47 6.88 8.98 2.81
CA ARG A 47 7.48 10.19 2.23
C ARG A 47 6.79 10.69 0.96
N ASN A 48 5.68 10.07 0.56
CA ASN A 48 4.93 10.44 -0.64
C ASN A 48 4.43 11.91 -0.58
N PRO A 49 4.93 12.79 -1.47
CA PRO A 49 4.46 14.17 -1.56
C PRO A 49 3.10 14.27 -2.29
N GLN A 50 2.76 13.27 -3.09
CA GLN A 50 1.55 13.19 -3.91
C GLN A 50 0.49 12.31 -3.26
N LEU A 51 0.03 12.70 -2.07
CA LEU A 51 -0.98 11.93 -1.33
C LEU A 51 -2.34 11.85 -2.03
N VAL A 52 -2.63 12.77 -2.95
CA VAL A 52 -3.90 12.81 -3.68
C VAL A 52 -3.95 11.80 -4.83
N THR A 53 -2.84 11.58 -5.53
CA THR A 53 -2.83 10.80 -6.79
C THR A 53 -2.17 9.44 -6.67
N THR A 54 -1.29 9.23 -5.68
CA THR A 54 -0.62 7.94 -5.50
C THR A 54 -1.42 7.08 -4.51
N PRO A 55 -1.90 5.87 -4.90
CA PRO A 55 -2.79 5.04 -4.09
C PRO A 55 -2.06 4.26 -2.99
N CYS A 56 -1.29 4.98 -2.17
CA CYS A 56 -0.49 4.41 -1.08
C CYS A 56 -1.34 3.77 0.03
N HIS A 57 -2.63 4.10 0.12
CA HIS A 57 -3.59 3.42 1.00
C HIS A 57 -3.86 1.97 0.58
N ARG A 58 -3.60 1.58 -0.68
CA ARG A 58 -3.76 0.21 -1.18
C ARG A 58 -2.63 -0.75 -0.76
N VAL A 59 -1.59 -0.26 -0.08
CA VAL A 59 -0.48 -1.12 0.38
C VAL A 59 -0.61 -1.40 1.88
N VAL A 60 -0.75 -2.67 2.24
CA VAL A 60 -1.04 -3.15 3.60
C VAL A 60 0.05 -4.10 4.11
N ARG A 61 -0.08 -4.57 5.36
CA ARG A 61 0.82 -5.59 5.93
C ARG A 61 0.54 -6.97 5.34
N SER A 62 1.53 -7.86 5.42
CA SER A 62 1.41 -9.23 4.88
C SER A 62 0.37 -10.11 5.60
N ASP A 63 -0.06 -9.71 6.79
CA ASP A 63 -1.11 -10.35 7.60
C ASP A 63 -2.50 -9.76 7.33
N GLY A 64 -2.64 -8.91 6.30
CA GLY A 64 -3.91 -8.26 5.93
C GLY A 64 -4.27 -7.03 6.76
N GLN A 65 -3.53 -6.73 7.83
CA GLN A 65 -3.76 -5.51 8.60
C GLN A 65 -3.42 -4.27 7.76
N ILE A 66 -4.29 -3.26 7.78
CA ILE A 66 -4.10 -2.07 6.95
C ILE A 66 -2.85 -1.27 7.36
N GLY A 67 -2.42 -1.36 8.62
CA GLY A 67 -1.19 -0.73 9.10
C GLY A 67 -1.24 0.81 9.08
N GLY A 68 -0.05 1.43 9.14
CA GLY A 68 0.10 2.88 9.24
C GLY A 68 -0.23 3.62 7.94
N TYR A 69 -0.61 4.89 8.09
CA TYR A 69 -0.85 5.83 6.99
C TYR A 69 -0.48 7.24 7.42
N ARG A 70 0.13 8.03 6.52
CA ARG A 70 0.53 9.41 6.84
C ARG A 70 -0.65 10.30 7.26
N GLN A 71 -1.84 10.06 6.69
CA GLN A 71 -3.06 10.79 7.07
C GLN A 71 -3.90 10.07 8.12
N GLY A 72 -3.33 9.09 8.84
CA GLY A 72 -4.02 8.28 9.85
C GLY A 72 -4.74 7.05 9.30
N SER A 73 -4.82 6.00 10.12
CA SER A 73 -5.45 4.72 9.76
C SER A 73 -6.93 4.86 9.41
N SER A 74 -7.67 5.75 10.09
CA SER A 74 -9.09 6.02 9.79
C SER A 74 -9.30 6.49 8.36
N ARG A 75 -8.43 7.37 7.85
CA ARG A 75 -8.50 7.83 6.45
C ARG A 75 -8.12 6.74 5.47
N LYS A 76 -7.14 5.90 5.81
CA LYS A 76 -6.77 4.72 5.00
C LYS A 76 -7.94 3.74 4.88
N ARG A 77 -8.61 3.43 6.00
CA ARG A 77 -9.84 2.63 6.01
C ARG A 77 -10.89 3.23 5.09
N ALA A 78 -11.22 4.52 5.27
CA ALA A 78 -12.27 5.17 4.48
C ALA A 78 -11.99 5.12 2.97
N LEU A 79 -10.74 5.34 2.55
CA LEU A 79 -10.34 5.23 1.14
C LEU A 79 -10.44 3.80 0.60
N LEU A 80 -10.05 2.80 1.41
CA LEU A 80 -10.20 1.40 1.03
C LEU A 80 -11.67 1.00 0.88
N GLU A 81 -12.52 1.42 1.82
CA GLU A 81 -13.95 1.14 1.80
C GLU A 81 -14.66 1.84 0.65
N GLN A 82 -14.27 3.09 0.32
CA GLN A 82 -14.74 3.80 -0.87
C GLN A 82 -14.40 3.08 -2.18
N GLU A 83 -13.31 2.31 -2.19
CA GLU A 83 -12.91 1.49 -3.34
C GLU A 83 -13.50 0.07 -3.31
N GLY A 84 -14.37 -0.25 -2.35
CA GLY A 84 -15.00 -1.56 -2.22
C GLY A 84 -14.20 -2.59 -1.42
N VAL A 85 -13.14 -2.19 -0.71
CA VAL A 85 -12.36 -3.08 0.16
C VAL A 85 -12.89 -2.98 1.60
N THR A 86 -13.55 -4.02 2.09
CA THR A 86 -14.06 -4.08 3.46
C THR A 86 -12.93 -4.25 4.49
N VAL A 87 -12.90 -3.37 5.50
CA VAL A 87 -11.96 -3.44 6.62
C VAL A 87 -12.71 -3.76 7.91
N ASN A 88 -12.40 -4.89 8.52
CA ASN A 88 -13.07 -5.35 9.75
C ASN A 88 -12.71 -4.51 10.99
N ARG A 89 -13.39 -4.77 12.11
CA ARG A 89 -13.16 -4.07 13.39
C ARG A 89 -11.70 -4.12 13.91
N HIS A 90 -10.94 -5.13 13.50
CA HIS A 90 -9.54 -5.32 13.86
C HIS A 90 -8.56 -4.64 12.89
N GLN A 91 -9.04 -3.69 12.07
CA GLN A 91 -8.22 -2.95 11.08
C GLN A 91 -7.55 -3.89 10.06
N SER A 92 -8.22 -4.98 9.69
CA SER A 92 -7.74 -5.94 8.70
C SER A 92 -8.71 -6.08 7.53
N VAL A 93 -8.17 -6.30 6.33
CA VAL A 93 -8.97 -6.51 5.12
C VAL A 93 -9.73 -7.83 5.25
N ALA A 94 -11.06 -7.79 5.20
CA ALA A 94 -11.90 -8.95 5.51
C ALA A 94 -11.70 -10.12 4.53
N ASN A 95 -11.62 -9.82 3.23
CA ASN A 95 -11.40 -10.80 2.17
C ASN A 95 -9.97 -10.70 1.61
N PHE A 96 -8.97 -10.64 2.50
CA PHE A 96 -7.59 -10.27 2.15
C PHE A 96 -7.03 -11.03 0.94
N GLU A 97 -7.11 -12.37 0.94
CA GLU A 97 -6.58 -13.20 -0.16
C GLU A 97 -7.25 -12.89 -1.50
N GLN A 98 -8.55 -12.62 -1.50
CA GLN A 98 -9.31 -12.28 -2.72
C GLN A 98 -8.99 -10.86 -3.18
N ALA A 99 -8.77 -9.93 -2.25
CA ALA A 99 -8.39 -8.55 -2.57
C ALA A 99 -6.90 -8.40 -2.94
N LEU A 100 -6.08 -9.44 -2.76
CA LEU A 100 -4.63 -9.37 -2.91
C LEU A 100 -4.20 -9.26 -4.38
N TYR A 101 -3.51 -8.16 -4.69
CA TYR A 101 -2.86 -7.90 -5.96
C TYR A 101 -1.40 -8.32 -5.92
N ARG A 102 -1.03 -9.20 -6.84
CA ARG A 102 0.35 -9.64 -7.10
C ARG A 102 0.82 -9.01 -8.40
N PHE A 103 2.01 -8.41 -8.37
CA PHE A 103 2.64 -7.87 -9.57
C PHE A 103 3.12 -9.05 -10.42
N SER A 104 2.45 -9.29 -11.54
CA SER A 104 2.91 -10.15 -12.63
C SER A 104 3.99 -9.43 -13.44
#